data_AF-A0A830BJY2-F1
#
_entry.id   AF-A0A830BJY2-F1
#
_cell.length_a   1.000
_cell.length_b   1.000
_cell.length_c   1.000
_cell.angle_alpha   90.00
_cell.angle_beta   90.00
_cell.angle_gamma   90.00
#
_symmetry.space_group_name_H-M   'P 1'
#
loop_
_entity.id
_entity.type
_entity.pdbx_description
1 polymer ?
#
loop_
_entity_poly.entity_id
_entity_poly.type
_entity_poly.pdbx_seq_one_letter_code
_entity_poly.pdbx_strand_id
1 'polypeptide(L)'
;MAVTVDANQKVVPLACAVVDSDSYSSWQWFLHMVAKYIIRDIEGVCFISDRFRKHVKSVKLKDMCFKDGAEPRVTVFHKIMEQIKALDPDAFAYLDGIDKRKWTLSHDGGKRCGILTTNMSESINGVMKRARRLPITTIVRITFLRSVQNFYDRLKDATRVHNMQQFWPDKIYNLFRERQKLGSSYMLIV
;
A
#
# COMPACT_ATOMS: atom_id res chain seq x y z
N MET A 1 8.47 -8.95 -4.57
CA MET A 1 7.83 -8.03 -5.54
C MET A 1 7.52 -6.72 -4.84
N ALA A 2 7.68 -5.60 -5.53
CA ALA A 2 7.33 -4.26 -5.08
C ALA A 2 6.28 -3.67 -6.04
N VAL A 3 5.31 -2.95 -5.48
CA VAL A 3 4.18 -2.37 -6.21
C VAL A 3 3.93 -0.96 -5.67
N THR A 4 3.36 -0.10 -6.50
CA THR A 4 2.86 1.22 -6.10
C THR A 4 1.40 1.38 -6.53
N VAL A 5 0.80 2.51 -6.20
CA VAL A 5 -0.50 2.95 -6.68
C VAL A 5 -0.36 4.27 -7.41
N ASP A 6 -1.12 4.44 -8.49
CA ASP A 6 -1.25 5.74 -9.12
C ASP A 6 -2.36 6.58 -8.47
N ALA A 7 -2.55 7.80 -8.97
CA ALA A 7 -3.58 8.72 -8.49
C ALA A 7 -5.03 8.22 -8.71
N ASN A 8 -5.24 7.22 -9.56
CA ASN A 8 -6.52 6.53 -9.74
C ASN A 8 -6.65 5.30 -8.84
N GLN A 9 -5.72 5.08 -7.90
CA GLN A 9 -5.62 3.89 -7.05
C GLN A 9 -5.46 2.58 -7.81
N LYS A 10 -5.02 2.63 -9.08
CA LYS A 10 -4.69 1.42 -9.82
C LYS A 10 -3.30 0.96 -9.39
N VAL A 11 -3.17 -0.32 -9.06
CA VAL A 11 -1.89 -0.92 -8.67
C VAL A 11 -0.94 -0.98 -9.88
N VAL A 12 0.33 -0.63 -9.65
CA VAL A 12 1.40 -0.66 -10.66
C VAL A 12 2.56 -1.51 -10.13
N PRO A 13 2.94 -2.60 -10.81
CA PRO A 13 4.17 -3.32 -10.48
C PRO A 13 5.39 -2.41 -10.69
N LEU A 14 6.23 -2.27 -9.67
CA LEU A 14 7.50 -1.53 -9.77
C LEU A 14 8.68 -2.46 -10.01
N ALA A 15 8.74 -3.57 -9.27
CA ALA A 15 9.83 -4.53 -9.37
C ALA A 15 9.39 -5.94 -9.01
N CYS A 16 9.96 -6.94 -9.68
CA CYS A 16 9.84 -8.34 -9.31
C CYS A 16 11.23 -8.96 -9.22
N ALA A 17 11.36 -10.00 -8.41
CA ALA A 17 12.57 -10.80 -8.33
C ALA A 17 12.20 -12.27 -8.39
N VAL A 18 13.03 -13.04 -9.09
CA VAL A 18 13.06 -14.50 -9.01
C VAL A 18 14.25 -14.83 -8.11
N VAL A 19 13.96 -15.46 -6.98
CA VAL A 19 14.94 -15.81 -5.95
C VAL A 19 14.81 -17.30 -5.66
N ASP A 20 15.89 -17.89 -5.18
CA ASP A 20 16.00 -19.29 -4.77
C ASP A 20 15.11 -19.60 -3.55
N SER A 21 14.95 -18.64 -2.64
CA SER A 21 14.21 -18.81 -1.39
C SER A 21 13.61 -17.50 -0.87
N ASP A 22 12.54 -17.62 -0.09
CA ASP A 22 11.96 -16.53 0.71
C ASP A 22 12.78 -16.32 1.99
N SER A 23 14.03 -15.88 1.82
CA SER A 23 15.00 -15.70 2.90
C SER A 23 15.25 -14.22 3.22
N TYR A 24 15.80 -13.95 4.40
CA TYR A 24 16.24 -12.61 4.78
C TYR A 24 17.25 -12.05 3.77
N SER A 25 18.22 -12.85 3.33
CA SER A 25 19.23 -12.47 2.35
C SER A 25 18.61 -12.08 1.00
N SER A 26 17.65 -12.86 0.52
CA SER A 26 16.90 -12.56 -0.71
C SER A 26 16.14 -11.24 -0.63
N TRP A 27 15.50 -10.96 0.51
CA TRP A 27 14.81 -9.69 0.74
C TRP A 27 15.76 -8.51 0.88
N GLN A 28 16.87 -8.67 1.60
CA GLN A 28 17.89 -7.63 1.75
C GLN A 28 18.46 -7.23 0.39
N TRP A 29 18.84 -8.21 -0.44
CA TRP A 29 19.29 -7.97 -1.80
C TRP A 29 18.22 -7.28 -2.64
N PHE A 30 16.97 -7.78 -2.62
CA PHE A 30 15.88 -7.20 -3.40
C PHE A 30 15.60 -5.74 -3.02
N LEU A 31 15.54 -5.44 -1.71
CA LEU A 31 15.34 -4.09 -1.22
C LEU A 31 16.51 -3.17 -1.57
N HIS A 32 17.75 -3.66 -1.52
CA HIS A 32 18.92 -2.91 -1.98
C HIS A 32 18.82 -2.58 -3.48
N MET A 33 18.39 -3.52 -4.32
CA MET A 33 18.18 -3.27 -5.76
C MET A 33 17.09 -2.22 -6.00
N VAL A 34 15.96 -2.31 -5.28
CA VAL A 34 14.86 -1.31 -5.37
C VAL A 34 15.36 0.07 -4.94
N ALA A 35 16.09 0.15 -3.82
CA ALA A 35 16.67 1.40 -3.35
C ALA A 35 17.62 2.02 -4.39
N LYS A 36 18.51 1.20 -4.94
CA LYS A 36 19.56 1.63 -5.88
C LYS A 36 19.02 2.05 -7.25
N TYR A 37 18.01 1.37 -7.79
CA TYR A 37 17.59 1.58 -9.18
C TYR A 37 16.25 2.27 -9.34
N ILE A 38 15.37 2.20 -8.34
CA ILE A 38 14.00 2.75 -8.44
C ILE A 38 13.85 3.98 -7.57
N ILE A 39 14.25 3.89 -6.30
CA ILE A 39 14.09 5.00 -5.36
C ILE A 39 15.12 6.08 -5.66
N ARG A 40 16.42 5.73 -5.69
CA ARG A 40 17.53 6.66 -5.93
C ARG A 40 17.41 7.95 -5.10
N ASP A 41 16.83 8.99 -5.70
CA ASP A 41 16.72 10.35 -5.18
C ASP A 41 15.28 10.72 -4.79
N ILE A 42 14.35 9.75 -4.78
CA ILE A 42 12.96 9.94 -4.37
C ILE A 42 12.88 9.99 -2.84
N GLU A 43 12.51 11.16 -2.33
CA GLU A 43 12.19 11.36 -0.92
C GLU A 43 10.76 10.94 -0.58
N GLY A 44 10.49 10.76 0.72
CA GLY A 44 9.14 10.47 1.21
C GLY A 44 8.64 9.05 0.93
N VAL A 45 9.53 8.10 0.62
CA VAL A 45 9.14 6.70 0.40
C VAL A 45 8.71 6.02 1.70
N CYS A 46 7.54 5.40 1.67
CA CYS A 46 7.04 4.57 2.76
C CYS A 46 7.08 3.08 2.37
N PHE A 47 7.69 2.25 3.21
CA PHE A 47 7.67 0.79 3.07
C PHE A 47 6.62 0.17 3.98
N ILE A 48 5.80 -0.73 3.41
CA ILE A 48 4.76 -1.46 4.13
C ILE A 48 5.05 -2.96 3.99
N SER A 49 5.11 -3.66 5.12
CA SER A 49 5.40 -5.09 5.21
C SER A 49 4.46 -5.73 6.23
N ASP A 50 3.83 -6.84 5.87
CA ASP A 50 3.02 -7.63 6.80
C ASP A 50 3.93 -8.49 7.69
N ARG A 51 4.44 -7.91 8.79
CA ARG A 51 5.19 -8.64 9.82
C ARG A 51 4.35 -8.95 11.06
N PHE A 52 3.16 -8.35 11.16
CA PHE A 52 2.37 -8.34 12.38
C PHE A 52 1.65 -9.67 12.63
N ARG A 53 1.16 -10.33 11.57
CA ARG A 53 0.33 -11.54 11.69
C ARG A 53 1.02 -12.74 12.36
N LYS A 54 2.35 -12.76 12.47
CA LYS A 54 3.11 -13.87 13.06
C LYS A 54 3.15 -13.83 14.59
N HIS A 55 3.03 -12.66 15.20
CA HIS A 55 3.15 -12.48 16.66
C HIS A 55 1.82 -12.59 17.40
N VAL A 56 0.70 -12.30 16.72
CA VAL A 56 -0.64 -12.35 17.31
C VAL A 56 -1.38 -13.57 16.81
N LYS A 57 -1.82 -14.45 17.73
CA LYS A 57 -2.55 -15.69 17.36
C LYS A 57 -4.06 -15.51 17.34
N SER A 58 -4.61 -14.69 18.25
CA SER A 58 -6.06 -14.47 18.38
C SER A 58 -6.64 -13.65 17.23
N VAL A 59 -7.75 -14.12 16.63
CA VAL A 59 -8.48 -13.40 15.56
C VAL A 59 -8.99 -12.05 16.07
N LYS A 60 -9.59 -12.03 17.26
CA LYS A 60 -10.09 -10.80 17.88
C LYS A 60 -8.98 -9.76 18.08
N LEU A 61 -7.82 -10.22 18.52
CA LEU A 61 -6.67 -9.35 18.76
C LEU A 61 -6.10 -8.80 17.45
N LYS A 62 -6.04 -9.63 16.39
CA LYS A 62 -5.67 -9.16 15.03
C LYS A 62 -6.58 -8.04 14.54
N ASP A 63 -7.90 -8.19 14.72
CA ASP A 63 -8.87 -7.18 14.30
C ASP A 63 -8.72 -5.89 15.10
N MET A 64 -8.46 -5.98 16.41
CA MET A 64 -8.20 -4.82 17.26
C MET A 64 -6.93 -4.10 16.85
N CYS A 65 -5.82 -4.80 16.65
CA CYS A 65 -4.56 -4.19 16.21
C CYS A 65 -4.67 -3.58 14.81
N PHE A 66 -5.46 -4.19 13.92
CA PHE A 66 -5.75 -3.60 12.61
C PHE A 66 -6.53 -2.28 12.77
N LYS A 67 -7.59 -2.28 13.58
CA LYS A 67 -8.37 -1.06 13.87
C LYS A 67 -7.50 0.03 14.49
N ASP A 68 -6.61 -0.35 15.39
CA ASP A 68 -5.69 0.56 16.07
C ASP A 68 -4.72 1.21 15.08
N GLY A 69 -4.04 0.40 14.27
CA GLY A 69 -3.14 0.88 13.23
C GLY A 69 -3.85 1.73 12.16
N ALA A 70 -5.13 1.46 11.90
CA ALA A 70 -5.94 2.17 10.92
C ALA A 70 -6.60 3.45 11.44
N GLU A 71 -6.57 3.72 12.74
CA GLU A 71 -7.26 4.85 13.33
C GLU A 71 -6.48 6.16 13.10
N PRO A 72 -7.07 7.14 12.39
CA PRO A 72 -6.43 8.43 12.16
C PRO A 72 -6.42 9.35 13.40
N ARG A 73 -7.31 9.15 14.37
CA ARG A 73 -7.42 10.00 15.55
C ARG A 73 -6.59 9.45 16.71
N VAL A 74 -5.62 10.24 17.16
CA VAL A 74 -4.74 9.89 18.30
C VAL A 74 -5.54 9.55 19.57
N THR A 75 -6.65 10.23 19.82
CA THR A 75 -7.49 9.98 21.00
C THR A 75 -8.18 8.63 20.98
N VAL A 76 -8.60 8.15 19.80
CA VAL A 76 -9.25 6.85 19.65
C VAL A 76 -8.21 5.74 19.61
N PHE A 77 -7.05 6.00 18.99
CA PHE A 77 -5.87 5.13 19.06
C PHE A 77 -5.52 4.77 20.51
N HIS A 78 -5.34 5.76 21.39
CA HIS A 78 -5.02 5.48 22.80
C HIS A 78 -6.09 4.61 23.50
N LYS A 79 -7.37 4.82 23.18
CA LYS A 79 -8.46 3.98 23.74
C LYS A 79 -8.35 2.53 23.28
N ILE A 80 -7.99 2.29 22.02
CA ILE A 80 -7.84 0.93 21.49
C ILE A 80 -6.58 0.27 22.08
N MET A 81 -5.47 1.00 22.22
CA MET A 81 -4.26 0.51 22.89
C MET A 81 -4.52 0.05 24.34
N GLU A 82 -5.32 0.80 25.12
CA GLU A 82 -5.71 0.37 26.46
C GLU A 82 -6.59 -0.89 26.45
N GLN A 83 -7.49 -1.02 25.46
CA GLN A 83 -8.27 -2.25 25.30
C GLN A 83 -7.40 -3.46 24.92
N ILE A 84 -6.37 -3.25 24.10
CA ILE A 84 -5.38 -4.28 23.76
C ILE A 84 -4.61 -4.68 25.01
N LYS A 85 -4.14 -3.72 25.80
CA LYS A 85 -3.43 -3.96 27.07
C LYS A 85 -4.26 -4.77 28.07
N ALA A 86 -5.55 -4.45 28.18
CA ALA A 86 -6.46 -5.18 29.06
C ALA A 86 -6.72 -6.63 28.60
N LEU A 87 -6.64 -6.88 27.28
CA LEU A 87 -6.89 -8.21 26.70
C LEU A 87 -5.62 -9.08 26.67
N ASP A 88 -4.48 -8.48 26.31
CA ASP A 88 -3.20 -9.14 26.09
C ASP A 88 -2.04 -8.15 26.34
N PRO A 89 -1.46 -8.16 27.56
CA PRO A 89 -0.34 -7.30 27.91
C PRO A 89 0.91 -7.53 27.07
N ASP A 90 1.15 -8.76 26.61
CA ASP A 90 2.32 -9.10 25.80
C ASP A 90 2.20 -8.50 24.39
N ALA A 91 1.00 -8.55 23.81
CA ALA A 91 0.72 -7.90 22.54
C ALA A 91 0.83 -6.38 22.63
N PHE A 92 0.38 -5.78 23.74
CA PHE A 92 0.59 -4.36 24.01
C PHE A 92 2.09 -4.03 24.09
N ALA A 93 2.87 -4.78 24.86
CA ALA A 93 4.30 -4.54 25.01
C ALA A 93 5.04 -4.65 23.67
N TYR A 94 4.66 -5.60 22.82
CA TYR A 94 5.19 -5.72 21.47
C TYR A 94 4.85 -4.49 20.61
N LEU A 95 3.60 -4.03 20.62
CA LEU A 95 3.16 -2.87 19.84
C LEU A 95 3.81 -1.57 20.31
N ASP A 96 3.91 -1.38 21.62
CA ASP A 96 4.51 -0.17 22.20
C ASP A 96 6.02 -0.11 21.98
N GLY A 97 6.69 -1.27 21.89
CA GLY A 97 8.10 -1.37 21.51
C GLY A 97 8.40 -0.97 20.06
N ILE A 98 7.40 -0.89 19.18
CA ILE A 98 7.57 -0.43 17.80
C ILE A 98 7.23 1.07 17.75
N ASP A 99 8.12 1.86 17.16
CA ASP A 99 7.84 3.26 16.85
C ASP A 99 6.48 3.41 16.13
N LYS A 100 5.55 4.13 16.77
CA LYS A 100 4.17 4.34 16.33
C LYS A 100 4.10 4.91 14.92
N ARG A 101 5.11 5.70 14.50
CA ARG A 101 5.22 6.24 13.13
C ARG A 101 5.37 5.15 12.07
N LYS A 102 5.80 3.93 12.44
CA LYS A 102 6.05 2.80 11.53
C LYS A 102 4.83 1.93 11.26
N TRP A 103 3.78 2.02 12.06
CA TRP A 103 2.64 1.10 11.94
C TRP A 103 1.25 1.73 12.17
N THR A 104 1.16 2.96 12.68
CA THR A 104 -0.12 3.65 12.90
C THR A 104 -0.37 4.73 11.85
N LEU A 105 -1.63 4.96 11.48
CA LEU A 105 -2.04 6.08 10.61
C LEU A 105 -2.05 7.41 11.37
N SER A 106 -2.46 7.42 12.63
CA SER A 106 -2.53 8.63 13.46
C SER A 106 -1.19 9.33 13.68
N HIS A 107 -0.06 8.61 13.57
CA HIS A 107 1.28 9.16 13.85
C HIS A 107 2.20 9.21 12.62
N ASP A 108 1.72 8.87 11.41
CA ASP A 108 2.59 8.76 10.23
C ASP A 108 2.84 10.09 9.50
N GLY A 109 2.09 11.14 9.83
CA GLY A 109 2.16 12.43 9.15
C GLY A 109 1.70 12.39 7.69
N GLY A 110 0.83 11.43 7.33
CA GLY A 110 0.30 11.24 5.98
C GLY A 110 1.21 10.44 5.04
N LYS A 111 2.37 9.96 5.51
CA LYS A 111 3.39 9.30 4.68
C LYS A 111 2.93 7.99 4.05
N ARG A 112 1.95 7.29 4.64
CA ARG A 112 1.39 6.06 4.06
C ARG A 112 0.32 6.31 3.02
N CYS A 113 -0.14 7.55 2.86
CA CYS A 113 -1.28 7.91 2.00
C CYS A 113 -2.53 7.04 2.27
N GLY A 114 -2.74 6.60 3.52
CA GLY A 114 -3.85 5.73 3.92
C GLY A 114 -3.67 4.24 3.59
N ILE A 115 -2.52 3.82 3.06
CA ILE A 115 -2.22 2.41 2.78
C ILE A 115 -1.72 1.74 4.06
N LEU A 116 -2.41 0.67 4.46
CA LEU A 116 -2.11 -0.04 5.72
C LEU A 116 -1.77 -1.51 5.52
N THR A 117 -2.03 -2.06 4.34
CA THR A 117 -1.91 -3.49 4.07
C THR A 117 -1.08 -3.77 2.82
N THR A 118 -0.52 -4.97 2.78
CA THR A 118 0.18 -5.53 1.62
C THR A 118 -0.76 -6.14 0.58
N ASN A 119 -2.08 -5.99 0.72
CA ASN A 119 -3.11 -6.62 -0.12
C ASN A 119 -2.85 -6.42 -1.63
N MET A 120 -2.36 -5.25 -2.02
CA MET A 120 -2.05 -4.94 -3.42
C MET A 120 -0.90 -5.80 -3.96
N SER A 121 0.18 -5.95 -3.18
CA SER A 121 1.30 -6.81 -3.53
C SER A 121 0.90 -8.30 -3.49
N GLU A 122 0.02 -8.68 -2.57
CA GLU A 122 -0.51 -10.04 -2.45
C GLU A 122 -1.41 -10.41 -3.62
N SER A 123 -2.25 -9.48 -4.09
CA SER A 123 -3.11 -9.67 -5.26
C SER A 123 -2.28 -9.94 -6.52
N ILE A 124 -1.25 -9.11 -6.79
CA ILE A 124 -0.36 -9.34 -7.94
C ILE A 124 0.45 -10.63 -7.76
N ASN A 125 0.93 -10.91 -6.55
CA ASN A 125 1.55 -12.20 -6.25
C ASN A 125 0.60 -13.36 -6.54
N GLY A 126 -0.70 -13.22 -6.25
CA GLY A 126 -1.77 -14.17 -6.55
C GLY A 126 -1.93 -14.44 -8.04
N VAL A 127 -1.99 -13.38 -8.86
CA VAL A 127 -1.99 -13.48 -10.34
C VAL A 127 -0.77 -14.23 -10.86
N MET A 128 0.37 -14.08 -10.19
CA MET A 128 1.63 -14.75 -10.52
C MET A 128 1.73 -16.19 -9.97
N LYS A 129 0.89 -16.62 -9.01
CA LYS A 129 1.01 -17.94 -8.37
C LYS A 129 0.95 -19.10 -9.38
N ARG A 130 0.08 -19.02 -10.39
CA ARG A 130 -0.02 -20.05 -11.43
C ARG A 130 1.21 -20.07 -12.35
N ALA A 131 1.80 -18.89 -12.61
CA ALA A 131 3.00 -18.78 -13.44
C ALA A 131 4.25 -19.37 -12.76
N ARG A 132 4.31 -19.43 -11.42
CA ARG A 132 5.45 -19.99 -10.66
C ARG A 132 5.74 -21.46 -10.93
N ARG A 133 4.80 -22.20 -11.52
CA ARG A 133 4.98 -23.61 -11.91
C ARG A 133 5.56 -23.78 -13.32
N LEU A 134 5.78 -22.67 -14.03
CA LEU A 134 6.33 -22.65 -15.38
C LEU A 134 7.84 -22.47 -15.33
N PRO A 135 8.56 -22.78 -16.41
CA PRO A 135 9.98 -22.48 -16.52
C PRO A 135 10.28 -21.01 -16.23
N ILE A 136 11.46 -20.72 -15.67
CA ILE A 136 11.91 -19.35 -15.34
C ILE A 136 11.80 -18.42 -16.56
N THR A 137 12.16 -18.93 -17.74
CA THR A 137 12.05 -18.19 -19.01
C THR A 137 10.61 -17.76 -19.29
N THR A 138 9.63 -18.62 -19.02
CA THR A 138 8.21 -18.32 -19.16
C THR A 138 7.74 -17.30 -18.13
N ILE A 139 8.20 -17.40 -16.88
CA ILE A 139 7.89 -16.42 -15.82
C ILE A 139 8.38 -15.03 -16.24
N VAL A 140 9.64 -14.91 -16.62
CA VAL A 140 10.25 -13.64 -17.08
C VAL A 140 9.47 -13.08 -18.27
N ARG A 141 9.16 -13.92 -19.26
CA ARG A 141 8.40 -13.50 -20.46
C ARG A 141 7.01 -13.01 -20.10
N ILE A 142 6.26 -13.73 -19.27
CA ILE A 142 4.90 -13.34 -18.86
C ILE A 142 4.94 -12.03 -18.06
N THR A 143 5.88 -11.89 -17.13
CA THR A 143 6.00 -10.66 -16.33
C THR A 143 6.34 -9.47 -17.21
N PHE A 144 7.30 -9.60 -18.12
CA PHE A 144 7.66 -8.54 -19.06
C PHE A 144 6.48 -8.15 -19.95
N LEU A 145 5.86 -9.12 -20.64
CA LEU A 145 4.76 -8.85 -21.57
C LEU A 145 3.55 -8.22 -20.88
N ARG A 146 3.18 -8.69 -19.68
CA ARG A 146 2.07 -8.11 -18.91
C ARG A 146 2.38 -6.69 -18.43
N SER A 147 3.62 -6.42 -18.02
CA SER A 147 4.04 -5.07 -17.66
C SER A 147 3.95 -4.14 -18.86
N VAL A 148 4.49 -4.54 -20.02
CA VAL A 148 4.44 -3.75 -21.25
C VAL A 148 2.99 -3.48 -21.66
N GLN A 149 2.13 -4.51 -21.67
CA GLN A 149 0.72 -4.35 -22.01
C GLN A 149 0.02 -3.36 -21.05
N ASN A 150 0.24 -3.50 -19.74
CA ASN A 150 -0.33 -2.59 -18.75
C ASN A 150 0.12 -1.13 -18.97
N PHE A 151 1.40 -0.89 -19.28
CA PHE A 151 1.89 0.46 -19.58
C PHE A 151 1.31 1.00 -20.89
N TYR A 152 1.17 0.16 -21.92
CA TYR A 152 0.54 0.52 -23.18
C TYR A 152 -0.92 0.94 -22.99
N ASP A 153 -1.71 0.14 -22.26
CA ASP A 153 -3.12 0.45 -22.00
C ASP A 153 -3.28 1.74 -21.20
N ARG A 154 -2.39 1.97 -20.21
CA ARG A 154 -2.36 3.20 -19.42
C ARG A 154 -2.00 4.43 -20.25
N LEU A 155 -1.05 4.31 -21.16
CA LEU A 155 -0.69 5.40 -22.06
C LEU A 155 -1.87 5.73 -22.98
N LYS A 156 -2.53 4.73 -23.54
CA LYS A 156 -3.74 4.91 -24.38
C LYS A 156 -4.84 5.64 -23.61
N ASP A 157 -5.10 5.24 -22.37
CA ASP A 157 -6.06 5.92 -21.48
C ASP A 157 -5.64 7.37 -21.19
N ALA A 158 -4.36 7.60 -20.85
CA ALA A 158 -3.84 8.92 -20.56
C ALA A 158 -3.95 9.87 -21.77
N THR A 159 -3.62 9.39 -22.98
CA THR A 159 -3.77 10.16 -24.22
C THR A 159 -5.24 10.48 -24.49
N ARG A 160 -6.15 9.52 -24.27
CA ARG A 160 -7.61 9.76 -24.41
C ARG A 160 -8.08 10.88 -23.48
N VAL A 161 -7.70 10.82 -22.20
CA VAL A 161 -8.07 11.82 -21.18
C VAL A 161 -7.45 13.18 -21.50
N HIS A 162 -6.19 13.21 -21.93
CA HIS A 162 -5.50 14.43 -22.34
C HIS A 162 -6.19 15.11 -23.53
N ASN A 163 -6.60 14.33 -24.54
CA ASN A 163 -7.34 14.84 -25.70
C ASN A 163 -8.72 15.40 -25.32
N MET A 164 -9.31 14.94 -24.21
CA MET A 164 -10.54 15.49 -23.64
C MET A 164 -10.31 16.74 -22.78
N GLN A 165 -9.08 17.30 -22.79
CA GLN A 165 -8.66 18.44 -21.96
C GLN A 165 -8.87 18.24 -20.45
N GLN A 166 -8.92 16.98 -20.01
CA GLN A 166 -9.07 16.67 -18.60
C GLN A 166 -7.68 16.63 -17.94
N PHE A 167 -7.45 17.60 -17.06
CA PHE A 167 -6.16 17.77 -16.37
C PHE A 167 -5.93 16.77 -15.24
N TRP A 168 -7.00 16.22 -14.66
CA TRP A 168 -6.93 15.37 -13.47
C TRP A 168 -7.36 13.93 -13.78
N PRO A 169 -6.76 12.92 -13.14
CA PRO A 169 -7.26 11.55 -13.20
C PRO A 169 -8.73 11.48 -12.76
N ASP A 170 -9.53 10.61 -13.39
CA ASP A 170 -10.99 10.50 -13.17
C ASP A 170 -11.38 10.49 -11.69
N LYS A 171 -10.63 9.77 -10.86
CA LYS A 171 -10.90 9.70 -9.42
C LYS A 171 -10.81 11.07 -8.74
N ILE A 172 -9.76 11.83 -9.05
CA ILE A 172 -9.53 13.16 -8.50
C ILE A 172 -10.56 14.14 -9.06
N TYR A 173 -10.87 14.05 -10.35
CA TYR A 173 -11.89 14.87 -10.98
C TYR A 173 -13.28 14.66 -10.35
N ASN A 174 -13.66 13.40 -10.12
CA ASN A 174 -14.92 13.05 -9.46
C ASN A 174 -14.95 13.53 -8.00
N LEU A 175 -13.84 13.39 -7.27
CA LEU A 175 -13.72 13.91 -5.91
C LEU A 175 -13.95 15.43 -5.85
N PHE A 176 -13.39 16.19 -6.81
CA PHE A 176 -13.64 17.63 -6.89
C PHE A 176 -15.12 17.94 -7.16
N ARG A 177 -15.76 17.21 -8.09
CA ARG A 177 -17.19 17.40 -8.41
C ARG A 177 -18.09 17.08 -7.21
N GLU A 178 -17.79 16.02 -6.46
CA GLU A 178 -18.52 15.66 -5.25
C GLU A 178 -18.38 16.74 -4.18
N ARG A 179 -17.15 17.21 -3.92
CA ARG A 179 -16.90 18.28 -2.96
C ARG A 179 -17.54 19.60 -3.36
N GLN A 180 -17.55 19.93 -4.66
CA GLN A 180 -18.23 21.12 -5.16
C GLN A 180 -19.74 21.04 -4.91
N LYS A 181 -20.38 19.89 -5.19
CA LYS A 181 -21.80 19.68 -4.88
C LYS A 181 -22.10 19.84 -3.39
N LEU A 182 -21.25 19.28 -2.52
CA LEU A 182 -21.40 19.41 -1.06
C LEU A 182 -21.19 20.86 -0.59
N GLY A 183 -20.22 21.57 -1.17
CA GLY A 183 -19.97 22.98 -0.86
C GLY A 183 -21.08 23.92 -1.34
N SER A 184 -21.71 23.64 -2.48
CA SER A 184 -22.86 24.40 -2.97
C SER A 184 -24.14 24.21 -2.13
N SER A 185 -24.19 23.23 -1.22
CA SER A 185 -25.27 23.10 -0.23
C SER A 185 -25.07 23.97 1.02
N TYR A 186 -23.89 24.56 1.24
CA TYR A 186 -23.65 25.49 2.33
C TYR A 186 -23.49 26.91 1.76
N MET A 187 -24.63 27.57 1.53
CA MET A 187 -24.66 29.00 1.22
C MET A 187 -24.27 29.76 2.50
N LEU A 188 -23.15 30.48 2.46
CA LEU A 188 -22.82 31.50 3.46
C LEU A 188 -23.94 32.54 3.44
N ILE A 189 -24.81 32.51 4.46
CA ILE A 189 -25.60 33.68 4.82
C ILE A 189 -24.60 34.65 5.45
N VAL A 190 -24.29 35.71 4.71
CA VAL A 190 -23.54 36.86 5.22
C VAL A 190 -24.45 37.67 6.13
#